data_AF-A0A088B7F2-F1
#
_entry.id   AF-A0A088B7F2-F1
#
_cell.length_a   1.000
_cell.length_b   1.000
_cell.length_c   1.000
_cell.angle_alpha   90.00
_cell.angle_beta   90.00
_cell.angle_gamma   90.00
#
_symmetry.space_group_name_H-M   'P 1'
#
loop_
_entity.id
_entity.type
_entity.pdbx_description
1 polymer ?
#
loop_
_entity_poly.entity_id
_entity_poly.type
_entity_poly.pdbx_seq_one_letter_code
_entity_poly.pdbx_strand_id
1 'polypeptide(L)'
;KKLTTVPTGIPANTERLQLNYNQLTGIPPTAFQGLTKLTYLSLGENQLQTLPAGLFDQLAELKQLYLLNNQLKSLPPGVFDSLTKLTYLSLNDNQLQSIPEGIFNKLASLQTLYLNNNQLPSIPAGVFDKLTNLDRLELSTNQLQSVPHGAFDNLTKLETTTLSNNPWDCECASIIYFVNWLKENPKHDSGASCEKPAGTAVKDVKTEPIKNVPCKHVYPTPKITASSPTPATPIFIPELNSTTNLNAIHEHRT
;
A
#
# COMPACT_ATOMS: atom_id res chain seq x y z
N LYS A 1 -8.45 -23.34 15.85
CA LYS A 1 -7.59 -22.43 16.66
C LYS A 1 -7.06 -21.36 15.70
N LYS A 2 -7.21 -20.07 16.01
CA LYS A 2 -6.65 -18.98 15.17
C LYS A 2 -5.18 -18.74 15.57
N LEU A 3 -4.34 -18.44 14.59
CA LEU A 3 -2.93 -18.07 14.80
C LEU A 3 -2.84 -16.61 15.26
N THR A 4 -2.00 -16.34 16.25
CA THR A 4 -1.66 -14.99 16.70
C THR A 4 -0.28 -14.54 16.23
N THR A 5 0.54 -15.48 15.74
CA THR A 5 1.87 -15.24 15.15
C THR A 5 2.06 -16.11 13.90
N VAL A 6 2.96 -15.68 13.01
CA VAL A 6 3.35 -16.51 11.86
C VAL A 6 4.10 -17.75 12.36
N PRO A 7 3.73 -18.97 11.91
CA PRO A 7 4.43 -20.19 12.31
C PRO A 7 5.91 -20.17 11.92
N THR A 8 6.76 -20.72 12.76
CA THR A 8 8.18 -20.91 12.45
C THR A 8 8.40 -22.23 11.71
N GLY A 9 9.54 -22.36 11.02
CA GLY A 9 9.93 -23.61 10.35
C GLY A 9 9.14 -23.91 9.07
N ILE A 10 8.63 -22.89 8.38
CA ILE A 10 7.98 -23.06 7.07
C ILE A 10 9.00 -23.65 6.09
N PRO A 11 8.70 -24.79 5.43
CA PRO A 11 9.64 -25.43 4.50
C PRO A 11 10.05 -24.51 3.34
N ALA A 12 11.34 -24.49 3.00
CA ALA A 12 11.88 -23.61 1.94
C ALA A 12 11.30 -23.90 0.54
N ASN A 13 10.77 -25.10 0.31
CA ASN A 13 10.09 -25.50 -0.93
C ASN A 13 8.59 -25.17 -0.93
N THR A 14 8.08 -24.41 0.05
CA THR A 14 6.67 -24.02 0.10
C THR A 14 6.31 -23.15 -1.10
N GLU A 15 5.36 -23.61 -1.90
CA GLU A 15 4.83 -22.85 -3.05
C GLU A 15 3.57 -22.05 -2.71
N ARG A 16 2.83 -22.47 -1.69
CA ARG A 16 1.56 -21.86 -1.28
C ARG A 16 1.46 -21.77 0.23
N LEU A 17 1.37 -20.53 0.74
CA LEU A 17 1.23 -20.24 2.16
C LEU A 17 -0.08 -19.49 2.42
N GLN A 18 -0.96 -20.12 3.19
CA GLN A 18 -2.25 -19.55 3.59
C GLN A 18 -2.26 -19.26 5.08
N LEU A 19 -2.32 -17.97 5.42
CA LEU A 19 -2.40 -17.45 6.79
C LEU A 19 -3.63 -16.56 6.99
N ASN A 20 -4.62 -16.63 6.10
CA ASN A 20 -5.86 -15.86 6.20
C ASN A 20 -6.83 -16.38 7.28
N TYR A 21 -7.75 -15.52 7.70
CA TYR A 21 -8.74 -15.77 8.77
C TYR A 21 -8.13 -16.07 10.15
N ASN A 22 -7.01 -15.41 10.46
CA ASN A 22 -6.29 -15.55 11.72
C ASN A 22 -6.42 -14.27 12.58
N GLN A 23 -5.56 -14.12 13.58
CA GLN A 23 -5.49 -12.99 14.51
C GLN A 23 -4.08 -12.40 14.51
N LEU A 24 -3.40 -12.39 13.35
CA LEU A 24 -2.07 -11.82 13.23
C LEU A 24 -2.17 -10.30 13.35
N THR A 25 -1.48 -9.73 14.34
CA THR A 25 -1.38 -8.27 14.54
C THR A 25 -0.09 -7.69 13.95
N GLY A 26 0.90 -8.54 13.70
CA GLY A 26 2.17 -8.18 13.06
C GLY A 26 2.85 -9.41 12.46
N ILE A 27 3.86 -9.15 11.63
CA ILE A 27 4.66 -10.17 10.95
C ILE A 27 6.13 -9.91 11.30
N PRO A 28 6.89 -10.91 11.80
CA PRO A 28 8.33 -10.77 11.95
C PRO A 28 8.99 -10.45 10.60
N PRO A 29 9.97 -9.53 10.51
CA PRO A 29 10.60 -9.17 9.24
C PRO A 29 11.20 -10.35 8.45
N THR A 30 11.61 -11.40 9.16
CA THR A 30 12.22 -12.62 8.59
C THR A 30 11.22 -13.74 8.31
N ALA A 31 9.91 -13.53 8.53
CA ALA A 31 8.90 -14.60 8.51
C ALA A 31 8.82 -15.37 7.19
N PHE A 32 9.16 -14.73 6.06
CA PHE A 32 9.13 -15.33 4.73
C PHE A 32 10.51 -15.42 4.07
N GLN A 33 11.58 -15.21 4.85
CA GLN A 33 12.94 -15.32 4.36
C GLN A 33 13.22 -16.75 3.88
N GLY A 34 13.85 -16.89 2.71
CA GLY A 34 14.19 -18.18 2.11
C GLY A 34 13.04 -18.90 1.40
N LEU A 35 11.80 -18.39 1.45
CA LEU A 35 10.64 -18.98 0.75
C LEU A 35 10.63 -18.62 -0.75
N THR A 36 11.75 -18.86 -1.42
CA THR A 36 12.00 -18.44 -2.82
C THR A 36 11.14 -19.15 -3.86
N LYS A 37 10.44 -20.23 -3.48
CA LYS A 37 9.50 -20.96 -4.34
C LYS A 37 8.05 -20.52 -4.16
N LEU A 38 7.78 -19.57 -3.26
CA LEU A 38 6.42 -19.16 -2.95
C LEU A 38 5.78 -18.43 -4.13
N THR A 39 4.67 -18.96 -4.62
CA THR A 39 3.87 -18.39 -5.71
C THR A 39 2.55 -17.79 -5.22
N TYR A 40 2.09 -18.21 -4.04
CA TYR A 40 0.84 -17.76 -3.42
C TYR A 40 1.07 -17.44 -1.94
N LEU A 41 0.74 -16.22 -1.52
CA LEU A 41 0.75 -15.78 -0.13
C LEU A 41 -0.57 -15.11 0.22
N SER A 42 -1.26 -15.66 1.22
CA SER A 42 -2.49 -15.07 1.74
C SER A 42 -2.36 -14.68 3.20
N LEU A 43 -2.46 -13.38 3.46
CA LEU A 43 -2.41 -12.73 4.78
C LEU A 43 -3.71 -11.96 5.09
N GLY A 44 -4.71 -12.08 4.22
CA GLY A 44 -5.98 -11.38 4.38
C GLY A 44 -6.76 -11.82 5.62
N GLU A 45 -7.77 -11.05 6.04
CA GLU A 45 -8.66 -11.41 7.16
C GLU A 45 -7.85 -11.61 8.46
N ASN A 46 -7.01 -10.63 8.77
CA ASN A 46 -6.16 -10.55 9.96
C ASN A 46 -6.30 -9.15 10.60
N GLN A 47 -5.38 -8.78 11.49
CA GLN A 47 -5.39 -7.52 12.22
C GLN A 47 -4.07 -6.75 12.00
N LEU A 48 -3.45 -6.91 10.83
CA LEU A 48 -2.16 -6.31 10.52
C LEU A 48 -2.31 -4.79 10.41
N GLN A 49 -1.55 -4.06 11.22
CA GLN A 49 -1.54 -2.59 11.19
C GLN A 49 -0.42 -2.02 10.32
N THR A 50 0.67 -2.78 10.16
CA THR A 50 1.85 -2.42 9.37
C THR A 50 2.45 -3.66 8.72
N LEU A 51 3.28 -3.43 7.70
CA LEU A 51 4.17 -4.44 7.12
C LEU A 51 5.62 -4.02 7.42
N PRO A 52 6.52 -4.95 7.78
CA PRO A 52 7.95 -4.68 7.80
C PRO A 52 8.46 -4.29 6.41
N ALA A 53 9.43 -3.36 6.37
CA ALA A 53 10.17 -3.09 5.14
C ALA A 53 10.91 -4.36 4.69
N GLY A 54 10.91 -4.61 3.37
CA GLY A 54 11.58 -5.76 2.77
C GLY A 54 10.93 -7.12 3.05
N LEU A 55 9.72 -7.17 3.65
CA LEU A 55 9.05 -8.41 4.03
C LEU A 55 8.92 -9.43 2.86
N PHE A 56 8.85 -8.94 1.62
CA PHE A 56 8.62 -9.76 0.44
C PHE A 56 9.84 -9.85 -0.51
N ASP A 57 11.01 -9.34 -0.12
CA ASP A 57 12.15 -9.16 -1.03
C ASP A 57 12.69 -10.46 -1.65
N GLN A 58 12.53 -11.59 -0.95
CA GLN A 58 13.01 -12.89 -1.43
C GLN A 58 11.94 -13.69 -2.19
N LEU A 59 10.74 -13.14 -2.36
CA LEU A 59 9.60 -13.83 -2.96
C LEU A 59 9.48 -13.55 -4.46
N ALA A 60 10.59 -13.69 -5.20
CA ALA A 60 10.66 -13.35 -6.62
C ALA A 60 9.70 -14.16 -7.52
N GLU A 61 9.25 -15.33 -7.06
CA GLU A 61 8.28 -16.19 -7.77
C GLU A 61 6.81 -15.91 -7.41
N LEU A 62 6.54 -14.94 -6.53
CA LEU A 62 5.20 -14.67 -6.03
C LEU A 62 4.30 -14.14 -7.15
N LYS A 63 3.15 -14.80 -7.35
CA LYS A 63 2.15 -14.46 -8.37
C LYS A 63 0.90 -13.85 -7.76
N GLN A 64 0.55 -14.23 -6.54
CA GLN A 64 -0.67 -13.78 -5.86
C GLN A 64 -0.37 -13.39 -4.41
N LEU A 65 -0.72 -12.14 -4.07
CA LEU A 65 -0.59 -11.59 -2.72
C LEU A 65 -1.93 -11.03 -2.24
N TYR A 66 -2.44 -11.60 -1.16
CA TYR A 66 -3.69 -11.20 -0.53
C TYR A 66 -3.42 -10.52 0.81
N LEU A 67 -3.74 -9.24 0.92
CA LEU A 67 -3.64 -8.42 2.13
C LEU A 67 -4.98 -7.79 2.54
N LEU A 68 -6.09 -8.20 1.91
CA LEU A 68 -7.43 -7.67 2.20
C LEU A 68 -7.86 -7.82 3.66
N ASN A 69 -8.85 -7.01 4.07
CA ASN A 69 -9.47 -7.08 5.39
C ASN A 69 -8.44 -7.13 6.52
N ASN A 70 -7.61 -6.10 6.57
CA ASN A 70 -6.61 -5.84 7.60
C ASN A 70 -6.78 -4.40 8.11
N GLN A 71 -5.79 -3.87 8.85
CA GLN A 71 -5.83 -2.54 9.46
C GLN A 71 -4.67 -1.67 8.96
N LEU A 72 -4.16 -1.93 7.74
CA LEU A 72 -3.01 -1.24 7.18
C LEU A 72 -3.36 0.24 6.93
N LYS A 73 -2.57 1.14 7.52
CA LYS A 73 -2.73 2.60 7.32
C LYS A 73 -1.79 3.19 6.28
N SER A 74 -0.66 2.52 6.08
CA SER A 74 0.37 2.88 5.11
C SER A 74 1.12 1.63 4.65
N LEU A 75 1.88 1.78 3.58
CA LEU A 75 2.77 0.75 3.04
C LEU A 75 4.22 1.25 3.13
N PRO A 76 5.18 0.39 3.52
CA PRO A 76 6.59 0.75 3.42
C PRO A 76 6.95 1.04 1.94
N PRO A 77 7.75 2.08 1.66
CA PRO A 77 8.26 2.32 0.31
C PRO A 77 8.99 1.07 -0.22
N GLY A 78 8.74 0.72 -1.48
CA GLY A 78 9.40 -0.40 -2.15
C GLY A 78 9.02 -1.80 -1.66
N VAL A 79 8.02 -1.96 -0.77
CA VAL A 79 7.67 -3.28 -0.19
C VAL A 79 7.29 -4.35 -1.24
N PHE A 80 6.96 -3.95 -2.47
CA PHE A 80 6.62 -4.85 -3.57
C PHE A 80 7.67 -4.90 -4.69
N ASP A 81 8.82 -4.22 -4.56
CA ASP A 81 9.75 -4.02 -5.68
C ASP A 81 10.33 -5.32 -6.26
N SER A 82 10.46 -6.35 -5.42
CA SER A 82 10.98 -7.66 -5.83
C SER A 82 9.92 -8.56 -6.48
N LEU A 83 8.64 -8.19 -6.41
CA LEU A 83 7.50 -9.01 -6.83
C LEU A 83 7.19 -8.88 -8.34
N THR A 84 8.22 -8.99 -9.18
CA THR A 84 8.12 -8.75 -10.64
C THR A 84 7.20 -9.71 -11.39
N LYS A 85 6.90 -10.88 -10.81
CA LYS A 85 5.97 -11.90 -11.33
C LYS A 85 4.55 -11.78 -10.77
N LEU A 86 4.27 -10.79 -9.92
CA LEU A 86 2.97 -10.62 -9.29
C LEU A 86 1.91 -10.29 -10.35
N THR A 87 0.84 -11.07 -10.34
CA THR A 87 -0.33 -10.90 -11.23
C THR A 87 -1.55 -10.40 -10.47
N TYR A 88 -1.61 -10.66 -9.16
CA TYR A 88 -2.74 -10.31 -8.32
C TYR A 88 -2.26 -9.67 -7.01
N LEU A 89 -2.74 -8.46 -6.73
CA LEU A 89 -2.52 -7.75 -5.47
C LEU A 89 -3.84 -7.24 -4.91
N SER A 90 -4.15 -7.63 -3.68
CA SER A 90 -5.36 -7.20 -2.99
C SER A 90 -5.02 -6.47 -1.70
N LEU A 91 -5.36 -5.18 -1.66
CA LEU A 91 -5.18 -4.24 -0.54
C LEU A 91 -6.53 -3.63 -0.10
N ASN A 92 -7.65 -4.11 -0.64
CA ASN A 92 -8.99 -3.64 -0.29
C ASN A 92 -9.34 -3.92 1.17
N ASP A 93 -10.33 -3.19 1.68
CA ASP A 93 -10.80 -3.32 3.07
C ASP A 93 -9.66 -3.14 4.08
N ASN A 94 -8.92 -2.03 3.90
CA ASN A 94 -7.88 -1.59 4.81
C ASN A 94 -8.15 -0.13 5.22
N GLN A 95 -7.16 0.53 5.81
CA GLN A 95 -7.28 1.91 6.29
C GLN A 95 -6.23 2.80 5.61
N LEU A 96 -5.84 2.49 4.36
CA LEU A 96 -4.75 3.19 3.68
C LEU A 96 -5.12 4.66 3.47
N GLN A 97 -4.28 5.55 3.99
CA GLN A 97 -4.45 7.01 3.90
C GLN A 97 -3.54 7.65 2.85
N SER A 98 -2.59 6.88 2.31
CA SER A 98 -1.70 7.29 1.23
C SER A 98 -1.13 6.07 0.53
N ILE A 99 -0.65 6.27 -0.69
CA ILE A 99 0.14 5.31 -1.45
C ILE A 99 1.53 5.93 -1.65
N PRO A 100 2.63 5.22 -1.31
CA PRO A 100 3.97 5.72 -1.60
C PRO A 100 4.19 5.90 -3.11
N GLU A 101 4.95 6.93 -3.49
CA GLU A 101 5.34 7.12 -4.87
C GLU A 101 6.07 5.89 -5.41
N GLY A 102 5.71 5.48 -6.64
CA GLY A 102 6.36 4.38 -7.32
C GLY A 102 6.17 2.98 -6.72
N ILE A 103 5.29 2.80 -5.73
CA ILE A 103 5.10 1.51 -5.02
C ILE A 103 4.75 0.33 -5.94
N PHE A 104 4.23 0.60 -7.14
CA PHE A 104 3.86 -0.41 -8.13
C PHE A 104 4.78 -0.44 -9.37
N ASN A 105 5.86 0.36 -9.39
CA ASN A 105 6.70 0.55 -10.58
C ASN A 105 7.36 -0.74 -11.10
N LYS A 106 7.56 -1.73 -10.23
CA LYS A 106 8.18 -3.02 -10.59
C LYS A 106 7.18 -4.11 -10.94
N LEU A 107 5.88 -3.85 -10.80
CA LEU A 107 4.81 -4.84 -10.98
C LEU A 107 4.31 -4.89 -12.43
N ALA A 108 5.21 -4.97 -13.40
CA ALA A 108 4.86 -4.95 -14.82
C ALA A 108 3.95 -6.13 -15.26
N SER A 109 3.94 -7.23 -14.49
CA SER A 109 3.08 -8.40 -14.73
C SER A 109 1.70 -8.31 -14.08
N LEU A 110 1.41 -7.24 -13.33
CA LEU A 110 0.19 -7.13 -12.54
C LEU A 110 -1.03 -7.03 -13.47
N GLN A 111 -2.03 -7.84 -13.18
CA GLN A 111 -3.28 -7.92 -13.92
C GLN A 111 -4.43 -7.35 -13.08
N THR A 112 -4.46 -7.69 -11.79
CA THR A 112 -5.55 -7.25 -10.90
C THR A 112 -5.00 -6.52 -9.68
N LEU A 113 -5.52 -5.31 -9.44
CA LEU A 113 -5.22 -4.48 -8.29
C LEU A 113 -6.50 -4.02 -7.59
N TYR A 114 -6.66 -4.43 -6.32
CA TYR A 114 -7.75 -3.95 -5.47
C TYR A 114 -7.25 -2.93 -4.45
N LEU A 115 -7.79 -1.71 -4.52
CA LEU A 115 -7.56 -0.60 -3.59
C LEU A 115 -8.87 -0.04 -3.01
N ASN A 116 -10.01 -0.61 -3.36
CA ASN A 116 -11.33 -0.18 -2.89
C ASN A 116 -11.48 -0.34 -1.37
N ASN A 117 -12.44 0.37 -0.77
CA ASN A 117 -12.69 0.37 0.68
C ASN A 117 -11.42 0.71 1.48
N ASN A 118 -10.83 1.86 1.16
CA ASN A 118 -9.70 2.47 1.88
C ASN A 118 -10.03 3.94 2.19
N GLN A 119 -9.04 4.72 2.63
CA GLN A 119 -9.19 6.12 3.04
C GLN A 119 -8.33 7.05 2.18
N LEU A 120 -8.10 6.71 0.91
CA LEU A 120 -7.17 7.43 0.04
C LEU A 120 -7.75 8.79 -0.38
N PRO A 121 -7.16 9.93 0.02
CA PRO A 121 -7.61 11.26 -0.41
C PRO A 121 -7.12 11.60 -1.83
N SER A 122 -6.08 10.92 -2.29
CA SER A 122 -5.49 11.07 -3.61
C SER A 122 -4.63 9.86 -3.96
N ILE A 123 -4.25 9.76 -5.23
CA ILE A 123 -3.23 8.85 -5.73
C ILE A 123 -2.02 9.67 -6.24
N PRO A 124 -0.77 9.20 -6.07
CA PRO A 124 0.39 9.87 -6.63
C PRO A 124 0.35 9.90 -8.16
N ALA A 125 0.90 10.96 -8.75
CA ALA A 125 1.07 11.03 -10.20
C ALA A 125 1.95 9.87 -10.71
N GLY A 126 1.54 9.25 -11.82
CA GLY A 126 2.27 8.16 -12.46
C GLY A 126 2.31 6.83 -11.68
N VAL A 127 1.57 6.69 -10.57
CA VAL A 127 1.61 5.48 -9.73
C VAL A 127 1.17 4.21 -10.47
N PHE A 128 0.42 4.35 -11.57
CA PHE A 128 -0.04 3.25 -12.41
C PHE A 128 0.70 3.11 -13.74
N ASP A 129 1.69 3.95 -14.04
CA ASP A 129 2.31 4.05 -15.37
C ASP A 129 2.98 2.77 -15.86
N LYS A 130 3.44 1.92 -14.93
CA LYS A 130 4.12 0.66 -15.25
C LYS A 130 3.18 -0.54 -15.32
N LEU A 131 1.91 -0.36 -14.98
CA LEU A 131 0.90 -1.43 -14.92
C LEU A 131 0.25 -1.68 -16.29
N THR A 132 1.09 -1.86 -17.32
CA THR A 132 0.64 -2.01 -18.72
C THR A 132 -0.12 -3.31 -19.00
N ASN A 133 -0.10 -4.28 -18.06
CA ASN A 133 -0.85 -5.53 -18.14
C ASN A 133 -2.13 -5.54 -17.28
N LEU A 134 -2.46 -4.44 -16.61
CA LEU A 134 -3.58 -4.37 -15.68
C LEU A 134 -4.91 -4.48 -16.42
N ASP A 135 -5.71 -5.49 -16.06
CA ASP A 135 -7.07 -5.72 -16.54
C ASP A 135 -8.14 -5.16 -15.59
N ARG A 136 -7.83 -5.09 -14.29
CA ARG A 136 -8.77 -4.68 -13.25
C ARG A 136 -8.12 -3.77 -12.23
N LEU A 137 -8.76 -2.61 -12.06
CA LEU A 137 -8.39 -1.61 -11.05
C LEU A 137 -9.61 -1.18 -10.23
N GLU A 138 -9.63 -1.53 -8.95
CA GLU A 138 -10.75 -1.20 -8.07
C GLU A 138 -10.37 -0.08 -7.12
N LEU A 139 -11.00 1.09 -7.27
CA LEU A 139 -10.75 2.32 -6.51
C LEU A 139 -11.99 2.83 -5.79
N SER A 140 -13.14 2.16 -5.89
CA SER A 140 -14.39 2.60 -5.29
C SER A 140 -14.29 2.69 -3.76
N THR A 141 -15.13 3.52 -3.15
CA THR A 141 -15.18 3.67 -1.68
C THR A 141 -13.82 4.09 -1.11
N ASN A 142 -13.35 5.25 -1.57
CA ASN A 142 -12.16 5.94 -1.08
C ASN A 142 -12.53 7.42 -0.78
N GLN A 143 -11.55 8.30 -0.66
CA GLN A 143 -11.74 9.73 -0.40
C GLN A 143 -11.23 10.60 -1.55
N LEU A 144 -11.20 10.05 -2.78
CA LEU A 144 -10.66 10.74 -3.95
C LEU A 144 -11.55 11.89 -4.38
N GLN A 145 -10.97 13.09 -4.45
CA GLN A 145 -11.64 14.28 -4.99
C GLN A 145 -11.35 14.49 -6.48
N SER A 146 -10.22 13.96 -6.96
CA SER A 146 -9.82 13.93 -8.37
C SER A 146 -8.75 12.86 -8.57
N VAL A 147 -8.38 12.60 -9.82
CA VAL A 147 -7.19 11.81 -10.16
C VAL A 147 -6.16 12.70 -10.88
N PRO A 148 -4.85 12.43 -10.73
CA PRO A 148 -3.82 13.14 -11.48
C PRO A 148 -4.04 13.05 -12.98
N HIS A 149 -3.60 14.09 -13.69
CA HIS A 149 -3.57 14.06 -15.15
C HIS A 149 -2.74 12.87 -15.63
N GLY A 150 -3.31 12.09 -16.55
CA GLY A 150 -2.66 10.92 -17.13
C GLY A 150 -2.69 9.66 -16.27
N ALA A 151 -3.41 9.65 -15.14
CA ALA A 151 -3.41 8.52 -14.19
C ALA A 151 -3.75 7.16 -14.83
N PHE A 152 -4.50 7.15 -15.94
CA PHE A 152 -4.98 5.94 -16.60
C PHE A 152 -4.41 5.75 -18.02
N ASP A 153 -3.56 6.66 -18.52
CA ASP A 153 -3.15 6.68 -19.93
C ASP A 153 -2.38 5.42 -20.37
N ASN A 154 -1.62 4.84 -19.43
CA ASN A 154 -0.81 3.64 -19.68
C ASN A 154 -1.56 2.32 -19.43
N LEU A 155 -2.80 2.37 -18.95
CA LEU A 155 -3.61 1.18 -18.63
C LEU A 155 -4.32 0.62 -19.87
N THR A 156 -3.53 0.33 -20.91
CA THR A 156 -4.03 -0.04 -22.25
C THR A 156 -4.81 -1.36 -22.31
N LYS A 157 -4.70 -2.22 -21.28
CA LYS A 157 -5.43 -3.50 -21.16
C LYS A 157 -6.57 -3.47 -20.14
N LEU A 158 -6.90 -2.29 -19.60
CA LEU A 158 -7.94 -2.18 -18.58
C LEU A 158 -9.29 -2.60 -19.15
N GLU A 159 -9.93 -3.55 -18.49
CA GLU A 159 -11.28 -4.02 -18.84
C GLU A 159 -12.29 -3.64 -17.78
N THR A 160 -11.90 -3.65 -16.50
CA THR A 160 -12.79 -3.34 -15.38
C THR A 160 -12.17 -2.29 -14.49
N THR A 161 -12.95 -1.27 -14.14
CA THR A 161 -12.59 -0.38 -13.04
C THR A 161 -13.81 0.05 -12.25
N THR A 162 -13.61 0.31 -10.96
CA THR A 162 -14.63 0.86 -10.07
C THR A 162 -14.14 2.16 -9.45
N LEU A 163 -14.96 3.20 -9.58
CA LEU A 163 -14.65 4.60 -9.27
C LEU A 163 -15.78 5.27 -8.47
N SER A 164 -16.88 4.55 -8.22
CA SER A 164 -18.01 5.03 -7.43
C SER A 164 -17.63 5.26 -5.96
N ASN A 165 -18.50 5.93 -5.21
CA ASN A 165 -18.33 6.18 -3.78
C ASN A 165 -16.98 6.88 -3.45
N ASN A 166 -16.66 7.90 -4.22
CA ASN A 166 -15.57 8.83 -3.95
C ASN A 166 -16.14 10.25 -3.99
N PRO A 167 -15.67 11.18 -3.12
CA PRO A 167 -16.18 12.54 -3.05
C PRO A 167 -15.62 13.42 -4.18
N TRP A 168 -15.91 13.08 -5.44
CA TRP A 168 -15.39 13.77 -6.61
C TRP A 168 -15.75 15.26 -6.59
N ASP A 169 -14.75 16.14 -6.62
CA ASP A 169 -14.92 17.59 -6.69
C ASP A 169 -15.00 18.02 -8.15
N CYS A 170 -16.21 18.31 -8.61
CA CYS A 170 -16.48 18.69 -9.99
C CYS A 170 -16.56 20.21 -10.20
N GLU A 171 -16.19 21.01 -9.21
CA GLU A 171 -16.23 22.48 -9.29
C GLU A 171 -14.88 23.09 -9.69
N CYS A 172 -13.81 22.30 -9.77
CA CYS A 172 -12.46 22.79 -10.03
C CYS A 172 -11.72 22.05 -11.16
N ALA A 173 -10.63 22.64 -11.65
CA ALA A 173 -9.96 22.21 -12.89
C ALA A 173 -9.33 20.80 -12.84
N SER A 174 -8.98 20.25 -11.67
CA SER A 174 -8.28 18.96 -11.61
C SER A 174 -9.16 17.77 -11.97
N ILE A 175 -10.49 17.92 -11.96
CA ILE A 175 -11.42 16.86 -12.40
C ILE A 175 -11.41 16.67 -13.92
N ILE A 176 -10.97 17.68 -14.68
CA ILE A 176 -11.16 17.75 -16.14
C ILE A 176 -10.57 16.53 -16.86
N TYR A 177 -9.39 16.07 -16.44
CA TYR A 177 -8.79 14.85 -16.99
C TYR A 177 -9.74 13.67 -16.82
N PHE A 178 -10.28 13.48 -15.61
CA PHE A 178 -11.15 12.35 -15.30
C PHE A 178 -12.48 12.41 -16.07
N VAL A 179 -13.06 13.61 -16.18
CA VAL A 179 -14.27 13.85 -17.00
C VAL A 179 -14.04 13.41 -18.45
N ASN A 180 -12.94 13.86 -19.05
CA ASN A 180 -12.62 13.55 -20.44
C ASN A 180 -12.32 12.06 -20.62
N TRP A 181 -11.54 11.48 -19.71
CA TRP A 181 -11.22 10.05 -19.75
C TRP A 181 -12.48 9.18 -19.69
N LEU A 182 -13.47 9.51 -18.85
CA LEU A 182 -14.75 8.81 -18.82
C LEU A 182 -15.57 8.96 -20.11
N LYS A 183 -15.56 10.15 -20.73
CA LYS A 183 -16.23 10.39 -22.02
C LYS A 183 -15.62 9.57 -23.14
N GLU A 184 -14.29 9.45 -23.16
CA GLU A 184 -13.54 8.64 -24.14
C GLU A 184 -13.63 7.14 -23.86
N ASN A 185 -13.85 6.75 -22.61
CA ASN A 185 -13.89 5.35 -22.15
C ASN A 185 -15.21 5.00 -21.44
N PRO A 186 -16.38 5.09 -22.12
CA PRO A 186 -17.69 4.94 -21.48
C PRO A 186 -17.92 3.56 -20.86
N LYS A 187 -17.22 2.51 -21.32
CA LYS A 187 -17.28 1.16 -20.71
C LYS A 187 -16.76 1.11 -19.27
N HIS A 188 -15.99 2.11 -18.86
CA HIS A 188 -15.37 2.22 -17.53
C HIS A 188 -16.12 3.16 -16.58
N ASP A 189 -17.21 3.78 -17.04
CA ASP A 189 -18.08 4.53 -16.13
C ASP A 189 -18.81 3.58 -15.19
N SER A 190 -18.30 3.48 -13.98
CA SER A 190 -18.84 2.64 -12.92
C SER A 190 -19.75 3.42 -11.96
N GLY A 191 -20.34 4.55 -12.38
CA GLY A 191 -21.20 5.38 -11.54
C GLY A 191 -20.45 6.38 -10.67
N ALA A 192 -19.38 7.00 -11.18
CA ALA A 192 -18.72 8.11 -10.51
C ALA A 192 -19.65 9.34 -10.49
N SER A 193 -19.99 9.83 -9.28
CA SER A 193 -20.85 11.00 -9.08
C SER A 193 -20.12 12.08 -8.31
N CYS A 194 -20.32 13.32 -8.72
CA CYS A 194 -19.84 14.52 -8.05
C CYS A 194 -20.45 14.61 -6.64
N GLU A 195 -19.61 14.93 -5.67
CA GLU A 195 -20.01 15.41 -4.35
C GLU A 195 -20.38 16.90 -4.43
N LYS A 196 -19.69 17.65 -5.28
CA LYS A 196 -19.92 19.08 -5.52
C LYS A 196 -19.85 19.39 -7.01
N PRO A 197 -20.91 19.94 -7.63
CA PRO A 197 -22.29 19.93 -7.13
C PRO A 197 -22.81 18.48 -7.00
N ALA A 198 -23.52 18.18 -5.92
CA ALA A 198 -23.96 16.83 -5.61
C ALA A 198 -24.86 16.22 -6.69
N GLY A 199 -24.65 14.94 -7.00
CA GLY A 199 -25.54 14.14 -7.84
C GLY A 199 -25.35 14.29 -9.35
N THR A 200 -24.41 15.13 -9.81
CA THR A 200 -24.01 15.17 -11.22
C THR A 200 -23.08 13.98 -11.50
N ALA A 201 -23.34 13.18 -12.55
CA ALA A 201 -22.38 12.16 -12.96
C ALA A 201 -21.09 12.85 -13.45
N VAL A 202 -19.92 12.35 -13.06
CA VAL A 202 -18.64 13.00 -13.38
C VAL A 202 -18.46 13.15 -14.90
N LYS A 203 -18.86 12.14 -15.68
CA LYS A 203 -18.83 12.20 -17.15
C LYS A 203 -19.67 13.33 -17.76
N ASP A 204 -20.69 13.82 -17.06
CA ASP A 204 -21.63 14.83 -17.57
C ASP A 204 -21.22 16.26 -17.19
N VAL A 205 -20.11 16.42 -16.46
CA VAL A 205 -19.57 17.73 -16.08
C VAL A 205 -19.17 18.53 -17.33
N LYS A 206 -19.62 19.78 -17.36
CA LYS A 206 -19.18 20.79 -18.34
C LYS A 206 -17.83 21.35 -17.89
N THR A 207 -16.81 21.21 -18.71
CA THR A 207 -15.42 21.52 -18.32
C THR A 207 -15.04 22.97 -18.59
N GLU A 208 -15.71 23.65 -19.52
CA GLU A 208 -15.43 25.04 -19.90
C GLU A 208 -15.54 26.02 -18.73
N PRO A 209 -16.59 25.96 -17.88
CA PRO A 209 -16.73 26.89 -16.74
C PRO A 209 -15.67 26.69 -15.66
N ILE A 210 -15.14 25.47 -15.51
CA ILE A 210 -14.22 25.09 -14.42
C ILE A 210 -12.75 25.06 -14.86
N LYS A 211 -12.45 25.35 -16.14
CA LYS A 211 -11.11 25.24 -16.73
C LYS A 211 -10.01 25.97 -15.96
N ASN A 212 -10.34 27.14 -15.41
CA ASN A 212 -9.41 28.00 -14.67
C ASN A 212 -9.74 28.08 -13.17
N VAL A 213 -10.64 27.24 -12.67
CA VAL A 213 -11.05 27.27 -11.26
C VAL A 213 -10.02 26.50 -10.43
N PRO A 214 -9.29 27.16 -9.51
CA PRO A 214 -8.29 26.48 -8.69
C PRO A 214 -8.94 25.56 -7.67
N CYS A 215 -8.35 24.38 -7.49
CA CYS A 215 -8.82 23.40 -6.51
C CYS A 215 -8.29 23.73 -5.12
N LYS A 216 -9.12 23.54 -4.09
CA LYS A 216 -8.74 23.70 -2.68
C LYS A 216 -8.34 22.37 -2.02
N HIS A 217 -7.93 21.39 -2.83
CA HIS A 217 -7.61 20.06 -2.34
C HIS A 217 -6.50 20.12 -1.30
N VAL A 218 -6.76 19.51 -0.14
CA VAL A 218 -5.73 19.26 0.86
C VAL A 218 -5.19 17.87 0.55
N TYR A 219 -4.14 17.80 -0.26
CA TYR A 219 -3.37 16.56 -0.42
C TYR A 219 -2.47 16.43 0.81
N PRO A 220 -2.72 15.48 1.73
CA PRO A 220 -1.78 15.28 2.82
C PRO A 220 -0.45 14.83 2.20
N THR A 221 0.58 15.66 2.31
CA THR A 221 1.94 15.22 2.07
C THR A 221 2.20 14.08 3.05
N PRO A 222 2.63 12.88 2.60
CA PRO A 222 3.01 11.82 3.51
C PRO A 222 4.08 12.38 4.45
N LYS A 223 3.77 12.55 5.73
CA LYS A 223 4.80 12.78 6.73
C LYS A 223 5.63 11.50 6.76
N ILE A 224 6.80 11.54 6.14
CA ILE A 224 7.82 10.51 6.29
C ILE A 224 8.28 10.60 7.75
N THR A 225 7.54 9.99 8.68
CA THR A 225 8.09 9.65 9.98
C THR A 225 9.01 8.47 9.73
N ALA A 226 10.29 8.76 9.46
CA ALA A 226 11.33 7.76 9.60
C ALA A 226 11.21 7.23 11.04
N SER A 227 10.75 5.99 11.20
CA SER A 227 10.98 5.26 12.42
C SER A 227 12.49 5.14 12.54
N SER A 228 13.08 5.88 13.49
CA SER A 228 14.50 5.79 13.82
C SER A 228 14.88 4.31 13.93
N PRO A 229 16.00 3.87 13.32
CA PRO A 229 16.48 2.52 13.55
C PRO A 229 16.82 2.41 15.03
N THR A 230 16.02 1.70 15.81
CA THR A 230 16.41 1.27 17.14
C THR A 230 17.63 0.37 16.95
N PRO A 231 18.82 0.71 17.48
CA PRO A 231 19.92 -0.23 17.50
C PRO A 231 19.50 -1.39 18.40
N ALA A 232 19.41 -2.59 17.85
CA ALA A 232 19.38 -3.79 18.65
C ALA A 232 20.71 -3.86 19.41
N THR A 233 20.72 -3.42 20.66
CA THR A 233 21.86 -3.64 21.55
C THR A 233 21.88 -5.13 21.91
N PRO A 234 22.94 -5.89 21.58
CA PRO A 234 23.12 -7.21 22.15
C PRO A 234 23.59 -7.01 23.59
N ILE A 235 22.72 -7.29 24.57
CA ILE A 235 23.15 -7.40 25.96
C ILE A 235 23.92 -8.73 26.08
N PHE A 236 25.24 -8.65 25.90
CA PHE A 236 26.18 -9.62 26.43
C PHE A 236 26.36 -9.31 27.92
N ILE A 237 25.90 -10.19 28.81
CA ILE A 237 26.33 -10.21 30.21
C ILE A 237 27.35 -11.34 30.31
N PRO A 238 28.64 -11.07 30.55
CA PRO A 238 29.53 -12.06 31.13
C PRO A 238 29.26 -12.11 32.64
N GLU A 239 29.02 -13.31 33.16
CA GLU A 239 29.19 -13.60 34.58
C GLU A 239 30.59 -13.18 35.04
N LEU A 240 30.69 -12.50 36.18
CA LEU A 240 31.85 -12.67 37.05
C LEU A 240 31.50 -12.37 38.51
N ASN A 241 31.84 -13.37 39.32
CA ASN A 241 31.66 -13.48 40.75
C ASN A 241 32.42 -12.41 41.55
N SER A 242 31.74 -11.97 42.62
CA SER A 242 32.22 -11.94 44.01
C SER A 242 33.58 -11.32 44.38
N THR A 243 33.45 -10.39 45.33
CA THR A 243 34.27 -10.18 46.54
C THR A 243 35.54 -9.31 46.54
N THR A 244 35.56 -8.51 47.62
CA THR A 244 36.67 -7.94 48.41
C THR A 244 37.22 -6.54 48.07
N ASN A 245 36.81 -5.59 48.93
CA ASN A 245 37.60 -4.56 49.61
C ASN A 245 39.09 -4.41 49.24
N LEU A 246 39.54 -3.16 49.05
CA LEU A 246 40.40 -2.47 50.03
C LEU A 246 40.55 -0.97 49.72
N ASN A 247 40.60 -0.17 50.79
CA ASN A 247 41.03 1.23 50.82
C ASN A 247 42.45 1.43 50.26
N ALA A 248 42.70 2.58 49.61
CA ALA A 248 43.97 3.30 49.74
C ALA A 248 43.84 4.77 49.31
N ILE A 249 44.28 5.64 50.22
CA ILE A 249 44.50 7.08 50.12
C ILE A 249 45.84 7.32 49.41
N HIS A 250 45.96 8.34 48.53
CA HIS A 250 47.08 9.30 48.58
C HIS A 250 46.92 10.49 47.61
N GLU A 251 46.98 11.65 48.27
CA GLU A 251 47.35 13.03 47.93
C GLU A 251 48.01 13.46 46.61
N HIS A 252 47.84 14.79 46.43
CA HIS A 252 48.70 15.82 45.81
C HIS A 252 48.54 16.12 44.31
N ARG A 253 48.03 17.32 43.99
CA ARG A 253 48.85 18.56 43.94
C ARG A 253 47.97 19.83 43.79
N THR A 254 48.27 20.80 44.66
CA THR A 254 47.97 22.26 44.66
C THR A 254 46.57 22.74 44.31
#